data_AF-A0A260SZE2-F1
#
_entry.id   AF-A0A260SZE2-F1
#
_cell.length_a   1.000
_cell.length_b   1.000
_cell.length_c   1.000
_cell.angle_alpha   90.00
_cell.angle_beta   90.00
_cell.angle_gamma   90.00
#
_symmetry.space_group_name_H-M   'P 1'
#
loop_
_entity.id
_entity.type
_entity.pdbx_description
1 polymer ?
#
loop_
_entity_poly.entity_id
_entity_poly.type
_entity_poly.pdbx_seq_one_letter_code
_entity_poly.pdbx_strand_id
1 'polypeptide(L)'
;MSAVAEIVRKLADALGAIESPPNYGPWRVVSADRWEQSAGQGWATGYIEIIAPDDGEFSPAEQLYFAAEPDKIPAPEFDTGMAADHARDLAIDREVLS
;
A
#
# COMPACT_ATOMS: atom_id res chain seq x y z
N MET A 1 17.67 -21.33 17.61
CA MET A 1 17.13 -20.14 16.95
C MET A 1 17.95 -18.97 17.45
N SER A 2 18.58 -18.19 16.57
CA SER A 2 19.43 -17.07 16.98
C SER A 2 18.58 -15.94 17.57
N ALA A 3 19.19 -15.08 18.40
CA ALA A 3 18.52 -13.88 18.91
C ALA A 3 18.02 -12.99 17.75
N VAL A 4 18.80 -12.91 16.67
CA VAL A 4 18.45 -12.16 15.45
C VAL A 4 17.18 -12.72 14.80
N ALA A 5 17.09 -14.04 14.62
CA ALA A 5 15.90 -14.68 14.07
C ALA A 5 14.65 -14.44 14.95
N GLU A 6 14.82 -14.40 16.28
CA GLU A 6 13.73 -14.06 17.19
C GLU A 6 13.28 -12.60 17.04
N ILE A 7 14.21 -11.67 16.87
CA ILE A 7 13.89 -10.25 16.65
C ILE A 7 13.14 -10.09 15.32
N VAL A 8 13.64 -10.68 14.23
CA VAL A 8 12.96 -10.66 12.92
C VAL A 8 11.52 -11.17 13.05
N ARG A 9 11.32 -12.29 13.74
CA ARG A 9 9.97 -12.84 13.98
C ARG A 9 9.07 -11.85 14.73
N LYS A 10 9.57 -11.23 15.80
CA LYS A 10 8.81 -10.23 16.57
C LYS A 10 8.48 -8.98 15.76
N LEU A 11 9.40 -8.54 14.90
CA LEU A 11 9.16 -7.41 13.99
C LEU A 11 8.12 -7.77 12.91
N ALA A 12 8.16 -8.99 12.38
CA ALA A 12 7.14 -9.47 11.47
C ALA A 12 5.75 -9.48 12.10
N ASP A 13 5.65 -9.91 13.36
CA ASP A 13 4.39 -9.87 14.14
C ASP A 13 3.92 -8.42 14.39
N ALA A 14 4.86 -7.48 14.56
CA ALA A 14 4.57 -6.07 14.82
C ALA A 14 4.23 -5.24 13.57
N LEU A 15 4.53 -5.74 12.35
CA LEU A 15 4.28 -5.00 11.10
C LEU A 15 2.81 -4.59 10.94
N GLY A 16 1.87 -5.41 11.42
CA GLY A 16 0.44 -5.10 11.37
C GLY A 16 0.01 -3.90 12.21
N ALA A 17 0.86 -3.44 13.14
CA ALA A 17 0.63 -2.24 13.94
C ALA A 17 1.20 -0.97 13.29
N ILE A 18 2.02 -1.11 12.25
CA ILE A 18 2.56 0.03 11.51
C ILE A 18 1.48 0.49 10.53
N GLU A 19 1.14 1.77 10.58
CA GLU A 19 0.18 2.35 9.63
C GLU A 19 0.76 2.30 8.21
N SER A 20 -0.07 1.90 7.25
CA SER A 20 0.29 1.95 5.83
C SER A 20 0.21 3.38 5.29
N PRO A 21 0.99 3.72 4.26
CA PRO A 21 0.84 5.00 3.58
C PRO A 21 -0.58 5.16 3.01
N PRO A 22 -1.07 6.40 2.82
CA PRO A 22 -2.39 6.65 2.23
C PRO A 22 -2.57 5.99 0.87
N ASN A 23 -3.72 5.36 0.65
CA ASN A 23 -4.07 4.59 -0.57
C ASN A 23 -3.26 3.30 -0.77
N TYR A 24 -2.75 2.70 0.30
CA TYR A 24 -2.14 1.38 0.28
C TYR A 24 -2.78 0.48 1.33
N GLY A 25 -2.93 -0.80 0.99
CA GLY A 25 -3.40 -1.82 1.88
C GLY A 25 -2.42 -2.11 3.03
N PRO A 26 -2.71 -3.10 3.89
CA PRO A 26 -1.87 -3.41 5.03
C PRO A 26 -0.48 -3.92 4.61
N TRP A 27 0.54 -3.60 5.40
CA TRP A 27 1.88 -4.17 5.26
C TRP A 27 1.85 -5.70 5.30
N ARG A 28 2.60 -6.34 4.40
CA ARG A 28 2.78 -7.79 4.36
C ARG A 28 4.25 -8.14 4.21
N VAL A 29 4.68 -9.17 4.94
CA VAL A 29 5.99 -9.78 4.74
C VAL A 29 6.03 -10.46 3.38
N VAL A 30 7.09 -10.23 2.62
CA VAL A 30 7.30 -10.80 1.28
C VAL A 30 8.72 -11.33 1.15
N SER A 31 8.98 -12.14 0.11
CA SER A 31 10.35 -12.53 -0.26
C SER A 31 11.12 -11.36 -0.90
N ALA A 32 12.45 -11.45 -0.93
CA ALA A 32 13.31 -10.47 -1.60
C ALA A 32 12.91 -10.28 -3.09
N ASP A 33 12.76 -11.38 -3.84
CA ASP A 33 12.34 -11.32 -5.26
C ASP A 33 11.00 -10.60 -5.44
N ARG A 34 10.05 -10.84 -4.53
CA ARG A 34 8.74 -10.18 -4.59
C ARG A 34 8.86 -8.70 -4.24
N TRP A 35 9.68 -8.36 -3.26
CA TRP A 35 9.95 -6.98 -2.86
C TRP A 35 10.54 -6.16 -4.03
N GLU A 36 11.52 -6.72 -4.75
CA GLU A 36 12.09 -6.08 -5.95
C GLU A 36 11.04 -5.86 -7.05
N GLN A 37 10.20 -6.86 -7.31
CA GLN A 37 9.10 -6.73 -8.28
C GLN A 37 8.06 -5.68 -7.85
N SER A 38 7.72 -5.64 -6.56
CA SER A 38 6.75 -4.72 -5.98
C SER A 38 7.18 -3.25 -6.16
N ALA A 39 8.47 -2.95 -6.00
CA ALA A 39 9.01 -1.61 -6.25
C ALA A 39 8.75 -1.13 -7.70
N GLY A 40 8.86 -2.04 -8.68
CA GLY A 40 8.55 -1.75 -10.09
C GLY A 40 7.05 -1.68 -10.41
N GLN A 41 6.18 -2.16 -9.53
CA GLN A 41 4.72 -2.20 -9.70
C GLN A 41 4.00 -1.04 -8.98
N GLY A 42 4.75 -0.09 -8.42
CA GLY A 42 4.19 1.04 -7.68
C GLY A 42 3.62 0.66 -6.32
N TRP A 43 4.05 -0.45 -5.73
CA TRP A 43 3.72 -0.79 -4.35
C TRP A 43 4.57 0.05 -3.39
N ALA A 44 4.07 0.28 -2.18
CA ALA A 44 4.91 0.79 -1.10
C ALA A 44 5.78 -0.35 -0.58
N THR A 45 7.09 -0.13 -0.49
CA THR A 45 8.05 -1.17 -0.09
C THR A 45 8.94 -0.68 1.05
N GLY A 46 9.39 -1.61 1.89
CA GLY A 46 10.35 -1.36 2.96
C GLY A 46 11.10 -2.62 3.33
N TYR A 47 12.25 -2.47 3.97
CA TYR A 47 12.99 -3.58 4.54
C TYR A 47 13.61 -3.18 5.87
N ILE A 48 13.84 -4.16 6.73
CA ILE A 48 14.61 -4.02 7.97
C ILE A 48 15.81 -4.96 7.86
N GLU A 49 16.97 -4.43 8.17
CA GLU A 49 18.21 -5.20 8.27
C GLU A 49 18.70 -5.20 9.72
N ILE A 50 19.03 -6.38 10.23
CA ILE A 50 19.51 -6.55 11.60
C ILE A 50 20.92 -7.13 11.56
N ILE A 51 21.86 -6.35 12.09
CA ILE A 51 23.26 -6.74 12.25
C ILE A 51 23.52 -6.78 13.75
N ALA A 52 23.78 -7.98 14.28
CA ALA A 52 24.06 -8.17 15.70
C ALA A 52 25.32 -9.01 15.89
N PRO A 53 26.07 -8.76 16.97
CA PRO A 53 27.12 -9.67 17.40
C PRO A 53 26.49 -10.99 17.87
N ASP A 54 27.04 -12.10 17.40
CA ASP A 54 26.70 -13.47 17.80
C ASP A 54 28.01 -14.18 18.17
N ASP A 55 28.15 -14.53 19.46
CA ASP A 55 29.33 -15.20 20.02
C ASP A 55 30.69 -14.53 19.71
N GLY A 56 30.71 -13.20 19.52
CA GLY A 56 31.92 -12.41 19.29
C GLY A 56 32.25 -12.14 17.82
N GLU A 57 31.47 -12.68 16.89
CA GLU A 57 31.50 -12.35 15.46
C GLU A 57 30.19 -11.68 15.04
N PHE A 58 30.19 -10.89 13.97
CA PHE A 58 28.93 -10.38 13.42
C PHE A 58 28.25 -11.49 12.61
N SER A 59 27.02 -11.84 12.98
CA SER A 59 26.20 -12.72 12.15
C SER A 59 25.95 -12.10 10.77
N PRO A 60 25.71 -12.93 9.73
CA PRO A 60 25.14 -12.44 8.47
C PRO A 60 23.90 -11.59 8.75
N ALA A 61 23.77 -10.47 8.04
CA ALA A 61 22.65 -9.57 8.23
C ALA A 61 21.34 -10.31 7.92
N GLU A 62 20.43 -10.32 8.89
CA GLU A 62 19.09 -10.87 8.67
C GLU A 62 18.19 -9.75 8.13
N GLN A 63 17.48 -10.05 7.06
CA GLN A 63 16.67 -9.06 6.34
C GLN A 63 15.20 -9.47 6.34
N LEU A 64 14.34 -8.52 6.71
CA LEU A 64 12.89 -8.64 6.66
C LEU A 64 12.35 -7.70 5.59
N TYR A 65 11.80 -8.25 4.51
CA TYR A 65 11.18 -7.47 3.45
C TYR A 65 9.68 -7.41 3.63
N PHE A 66 9.11 -6.23 3.37
CA PHE A 66 7.67 -6.03 3.44
C PHE A 66 7.19 -5.06 2.37
N ALA A 67 5.96 -5.25 1.94
CA ALA A 67 5.33 -4.42 0.93
C ALA A 67 3.84 -4.25 1.21
N ALA A 68 3.28 -3.13 0.75
CA ALA A 68 1.86 -2.83 0.77
C ALA A 68 1.41 -2.54 -0.67
N GLU A 69 0.38 -3.27 -1.10
CA GLU A 69 -0.24 -3.10 -2.42
C GLU A 69 -1.06 -1.81 -2.44
N PRO A 70 -1.09 -1.04 -3.55
CA PRO A 70 -2.00 0.09 -3.67
C PRO A 70 -3.44 -0.36 -3.48
N ASP A 71 -4.20 0.37 -2.68
CA ASP A 71 -5.62 0.17 -2.62
C ASP A 71 -6.19 0.42 -4.02
N LYS A 72 -7.19 -0.37 -4.41
CA LYS A 72 -7.99 -0.05 -5.59
C LYS A 72 -8.74 1.24 -5.29
N ILE A 73 -8.16 2.38 -5.64
CA ILE A 73 -8.89 3.65 -5.62
C ILE A 73 -10.05 3.44 -6.61
N PRO A 74 -11.32 3.45 -6.15
CA PRO A 74 -12.43 3.41 -7.09
C PRO A 74 -12.24 4.57 -8.06
N ALA A 75 -12.38 4.29 -9.35
CA ALA A 75 -12.30 5.35 -10.36
C ALA A 75 -13.22 6.49 -9.91
N PRO A 76 -12.79 7.76 -9.99
CA PRO A 76 -13.70 8.87 -9.75
C PRO A 76 -14.92 8.64 -10.64
N GLU A 77 -16.10 8.57 -10.03
CA GLU A 77 -17.36 8.64 -10.76
C GLU A 77 -17.37 10.02 -11.41
N PHE A 78 -16.84 10.11 -12.62
CA PHE A 78 -17.16 11.23 -13.49
C PHE A 78 -18.65 11.08 -13.76
N ASP A 79 -19.46 11.86 -13.04
CA ASP A 79 -20.83 12.16 -13.40
C ASP A 79 -20.76 12.74 -14.82
N THR A 80 -20.92 11.86 -15.81
CA THR A 80 -20.95 12.25 -17.21
C THR A 80 -22.10 13.22 -17.32
N GLY A 81 -21.82 14.50 -17.59
CA GLY A 81 -22.74 15.65 -17.53
C GLY A 81 -24.08 15.57 -18.25
N MET A 82 -24.53 14.40 -18.70
CA MET A 82 -25.91 14.08 -19.08
C MET A 82 -26.95 14.51 -18.03
N ALA A 83 -26.65 14.45 -16.73
CA ALA A 83 -27.59 14.91 -15.71
C ALA A 83 -27.72 16.46 -15.67
N ALA A 84 -26.65 17.18 -15.99
CA ALA A 84 -26.63 18.64 -16.01
C ALA A 84 -27.30 19.23 -17.26
N ASP A 85 -27.14 18.58 -18.42
CA ASP A 85 -27.79 19.02 -19.66
C ASP A 85 -29.30 18.74 -19.66
N HIS A 86 -29.75 17.60 -19.11
CA HIS A 86 -31.19 17.28 -19.05
C HIS A 86 -31.98 18.23 -18.14
N ALA A 87 -31.37 18.78 -17.08
CA ALA A 87 -32.02 19.77 -16.21
C ALA A 87 -32.13 21.16 -16.88
N ARG A 88 -31.23 21.47 -17.82
CA ARG A 88 -31.25 22.74 -18.57
C ARG A 88 -32.29 22.73 -19.69
N ASP A 89 -32.44 21.61 -20.39
CA ASP A 89 -33.43 21.47 -21.46
C ASP A 89 -34.88 21.51 -20.94
N LEU A 90 -35.14 20.89 -19.78
CA LEU A 90 -36.46 20.94 -19.12
C LEU A 90 -36.88 22.35 -18.65
N ALA A 91 -35.93 23.25 -18.40
CA ALA A 91 -36.22 24.62 -18.00
C ALA A 91 -36.55 25.52 -19.20
N ILE A 92 -35.90 25.29 -20.34
CA ILE A 92 -36.10 26.08 -21.57
C ILE A 92 -37.47 25.79 -22.20
N ASP A 93 -37.93 24.53 -22.19
CA ASP A 93 -39.26 24.18 -22.71
C ASP A 93 -40.43 24.80 -21.91
N ARG A 94 -40.20 25.19 -20.65
CA ARG A 94 -41.25 25.76 -19.79
C ARG A 94 -41.44 27.27 -19.96
N GLU A 95 -40.44 28.00 -20.48
CA GLU A 95 -40.53 29.44 -20.75
C GLU A 95 -41.07 29.76 -22.17
N VAL A 96 -40.93 28.85 -23.14
CA VAL A 96 -41.35 29.09 -24.53
C VAL A 96 -42.86 28.82 -24.76
N LEU A 97 -43.53 28.16 -23.81
CA LEU A 97 -44.95 27.79 -23.89
C LEU A 97 -45.88 28.59 -22.97
N SER A 98 -45.39 29.67 -22.34
CA SER A 98 -46.20 30.66 -21.60
C SER A 98 -46.30 31.98 -22.33
#